data_AF-A0A5B8LKL0-F1
#
_entry.id   AF-A0A5B8LKL0-F1
#
_cell.length_a   1.000
_cell.length_b   1.000
_cell.length_c   1.000
_cell.angle_alpha   90.00
_cell.angle_beta   90.00
_cell.angle_gamma   90.00
#
_symmetry.space_group_name_H-M   'P 1'
#
loop_
_entity.id
_entity.type
_entity.pdbx_description
1 polymer ?
#
loop_
_entity_poly.entity_id
_entity_poly.type
_entity_poly.pdbx_seq_one_letter_code
_entity_poly.pdbx_strand_id
1 'polypeptide(L)' 'MDRSIPSDVVEQWMTHLRLQRTRARDAVFLIEGGATLHDGRNGEAMHDATQRWLSEQREVIAEVDRLVALYDGLNAQH' A
#
# COMPACT_ATOMS: atom_id res chain seq x y z
N MET A 1 16.32 24.73 11.46
CA MET A 1 15.37 25.06 10.39
C MET A 1 14.36 23.94 10.34
N ASP A 2 13.20 24.17 10.94
CA ASP A 2 12.08 23.25 10.84
C ASP A 2 11.43 23.50 9.46
N ARG A 3 11.66 22.62 8.49
CA ARG A 3 10.99 22.71 7.19
C ARG A 3 9.61 22.12 7.39
N SER A 4 8.62 22.97 7.66
CA SER A 4 7.22 22.59 7.58
C SER A 4 6.96 22.07 6.16
N ILE A 5 6.62 20.78 6.04
CA ILE A 5 6.18 20.22 4.77
C ILE A 5 4.88 20.93 4.38
N PRO A 6 4.75 21.44 3.14
CA PRO A 6 3.53 22.10 2.69
C PRO A 6 2.31 21.17 2.83
N SER A 7 1.20 21.70 3.34
CA SER A 7 -0.02 20.91 3.62
C SER A 7 -0.56 20.21 2.37
N ASP A 8 -0.52 20.88 1.21
CA ASP A 8 -0.89 20.32 -0.10
C ASP A 8 -0.06 19.08 -0.49
N VAL A 9 1.22 19.05 -0.14
CA VAL A 9 2.09 17.87 -0.36
C VAL A 9 1.64 16.72 0.53
N VAL A 10 1.28 16.99 1.79
CA VAL A 10 0.77 15.97 2.72
C VAL A 10 -0.57 15.42 2.22
N GLU A 11 -1.49 16.26 1.76
CA GLU A 11 -2.76 15.83 1.16
C GLU A 11 -2.57 14.94 -0.08
N GLN A 12 -1.62 15.31 -0.94
CA GLN A 12 -1.28 14.50 -2.11
C GLN A 12 -0.73 13.13 -1.70
N TRP A 13 0.14 13.09 -0.70
CA TRP A 13 0.67 11.83 -0.15
C TRP A 13 -0.44 10.97 0.45
N MET A 14 -1.35 11.56 1.23
CA MET A 14 -2.49 10.84 1.80
C MET A 14 -3.41 10.26 0.72
N THR A 15 -3.64 11.00 -0.36
CA THR A 15 -4.40 10.51 -1.53
C THR A 15 -3.71 9.31 -2.16
N HIS A 16 -2.38 9.38 -2.35
CA HIS A 16 -1.61 8.28 -2.92
C HIS A 16 -1.61 7.04 -2.03
N LEU A 17 -1.38 7.20 -0.72
CA LEU A 17 -1.39 6.11 0.25
C LEU A 17 -2.74 5.39 0.28
N ARG A 18 -3.84 6.15 0.34
CA ARG A 18 -5.20 5.59 0.30
C ARG A 18 -5.43 4.76 -0.97
N LEU A 19 -4.95 5.23 -2.13
CA LEU A 19 -5.02 4.49 -3.38
C LEU A 19 -4.16 3.21 -3.36
N GLN A 20 -2.93 3.28 -2.84
CA GLN A 20 -2.08 2.10 -2.71
C GLN A 20 -2.74 1.03 -1.82
N ARG A 21 -3.34 1.43 -0.69
CA ARG A 21 -4.08 0.52 0.18
C ARG A 21 -5.24 -0.16 -0.55
N THR A 22 -6.03 0.59 -1.33
CA THR A 22 -7.12 0.01 -2.13
C THR A 22 -6.59 -1.04 -3.10
N ARG A 23 -5.53 -0.71 -3.85
CA ARG A 23 -4.91 -1.65 -4.81
C ARG A 23 -4.34 -2.90 -4.13
N ALA A 24 -3.73 -2.73 -2.95
CA ALA A 24 -3.22 -3.86 -2.17
C ALA A 24 -4.36 -4.78 -1.70
N ARG A 25 -5.51 -4.21 -1.26
CA ARG A 25 -6.71 -4.98 -0.90
C ARG A 25 -7.27 -5.74 -2.09
N ASP A 26 -7.33 -5.10 -3.26
CA ASP A 26 -7.78 -5.76 -4.49
C ASP A 26 -6.86 -6.94 -4.87
N ALA A 27 -5.54 -6.76 -4.74
CA ALA A 27 -4.56 -7.83 -4.99
C ALA A 27 -4.72 -9.00 -4.00
N VAL A 28 -4.90 -8.71 -2.70
CA VAL A 28 -5.19 -9.75 -1.69
C VAL A 28 -6.45 -10.51 -2.05
N PHE A 29 -7.54 -9.80 -2.39
CA PHE A 29 -8.81 -10.41 -2.77
C PHE A 29 -8.65 -11.35 -3.98
N LEU A 30 -7.92 -10.92 -5.01
CA LEU A 30 -7.66 -11.75 -6.19
C LEU A 30 -6.86 -13.01 -5.85
N ILE A 31 -5.79 -12.88 -5.04
CA ILE A 31 -4.94 -14.00 -4.64
C ILE A 31 -5.73 -15.01 -3.78
N GLU A 32 -6.47 -14.53 -2.80
CA GLU A 32 -7.34 -15.38 -1.96
C GLU A 32 -8.47 -16.03 -2.76
N GLY A 33 -8.90 -15.38 -3.85
CA GLY A 33 -9.81 -15.94 -4.85
C GLY A 33 -9.18 -16.97 -5.80
N GLY A 34 -7.89 -17.27 -5.67
CA GLY A 34 -7.20 -18.30 -6.45
C GLY A 34 -6.29 -17.79 -7.57
N ALA A 35 -6.10 -16.47 -7.70
CA ALA A 35 -5.09 -15.94 -8.62
C ALA A 35 -3.67 -16.25 -8.12
N THR A 36 -2.76 -16.59 -9.05
CA THR A 36 -1.34 -16.78 -8.75
C THR A 36 -0.50 -15.66 -9.36
N LEU A 37 0.61 -15.35 -8.71
CA LEU A 37 1.63 -14.42 -9.20
C LEU A 37 2.94 -15.15 -9.37
N HIS A 38 3.57 -14.94 -10.52
CA HIS A 38 4.88 -15.47 -10.83
C HIS A 38 5.85 -14.31 -11.07
N ASP A 39 7.06 -14.43 -10.55
CA ASP A 39 8.12 -13.51 -10.91
C ASP A 39 8.40 -13.59 -12.41
N GLY A 40 8.62 -12.44 -13.04
CA GLY A 40 8.84 -12.36 -14.48
C GLY A 40 10.24 -11.86 -14.82
N ARG A 41 10.90 -12.48 -15.81
CA ARG A 41 12.08 -11.90 -16.47
C ARG A 41 11.90 -11.98 -17.98
N ASN A 42 12.01 -10.85 -18.68
CA ASN A 42 11.81 -10.76 -20.13
C ASN A 42 10.45 -11.32 -20.62
N GLY A 43 9.41 -11.26 -19.79
CA GLY A 43 8.09 -11.81 -20.11
C GLY A 43 7.92 -13.30 -19.81
N GLU A 44 8.96 -13.98 -19.32
CA GLU A 44 8.89 -15.38 -18.90
C GLU A 44 8.59 -15.47 -17.40
N ALA A 45 7.57 -16.26 -17.05
CA ALA A 45 7.28 -16.62 -15.68
C ALA A 45 8.39 -17.52 -15.12
N MET A 46 8.90 -17.19 -13.94
CA MET A 46 9.99 -17.88 -13.27
C MET A 46 9.47 -18.69 -12.08
N HIS A 47 9.43 -18.08 -10.89
CA HIS A 47 9.06 -18.74 -9.65
C HIS A 47 7.68 -18.28 -9.21
N ASP A 48 6.89 -19.19 -8.64
CA ASP A 48 5.69 -18.82 -7.92
C ASP A 48 6.07 -17.91 -6.75
N ALA A 49 5.57 -16.67 -6.82
CA ALA A 49 5.79 -15.63 -5.85
C ALA A 49 4.49 -15.26 -5.12
N THR A 50 3.41 -16.03 -5.31
CA THR A 50 2.06 -15.72 -4.82
C THR A 50 2.05 -15.47 -3.32
N GLN A 51 2.66 -16.35 -2.52
CA GLN A 51 2.69 -16.21 -1.06
C GLN A 51 3.52 -15.01 -0.60
N ARG A 52 4.63 -14.74 -1.30
CA ARG A 52 5.48 -13.58 -1.00
C ARG A 52 4.71 -12.29 -1.27
N TRP A 53 4.11 -12.16 -2.45
CA TRP A 53 3.26 -11.02 -2.82
C TRP A 53 2.08 -10.86 -1.87
N LEU A 54 1.41 -11.95 -1.49
CA LEU A 54 0.30 -11.89 -0.53
C LEU A 54 0.75 -11.30 0.82
N SER A 55 1.90 -11.73 1.33
CA SER A 55 2.48 -11.19 2.58
C SER A 55 2.79 -9.70 2.43
N GLU A 56 3.48 -9.32 1.36
CA GLU A 56 3.86 -7.94 1.08
C GLU A 56 2.62 -7.02 0.97
N GLN A 57 1.54 -7.46 0.29
CA GLN A 57 0.32 -6.66 0.18
C GLN A 57 -0.38 -6.48 1.54
N ARG A 58 -0.38 -7.51 2.40
CA ARG A 58 -0.91 -7.41 3.76
C ARG A 58 -0.10 -6.43 4.62
N GLU A 59 1.22 -6.45 4.48
CA GLU A 59 2.11 -5.49 5.14
C GLU A 59 1.85 -4.06 4.68
N VAL A 60 1.69 -3.83 3.37
CA VAL A 60 1.34 -2.51 2.80
C VAL A 60 0.02 -2.01 3.39
N ILE A 61 -1.02 -2.86 3.46
CA ILE A 61 -2.30 -2.47 4.04
C ILE A 61 -2.12 -2.04 5.50
N ALA A 62 -1.42 -2.85 6.30
CA ALA A 62 -1.21 -2.59 7.72
C ALA A 62 -0.42 -1.29 7.96
N GLU A 63 0.63 -1.05 7.17
CA GLU A 63 1.45 0.16 7.30
C GLU A 63 0.67 1.41 6.88
N VAL A 64 -0.04 1.36 5.75
CA VAL A 64 -0.85 2.49 5.30
C VAL A 64 -1.98 2.78 6.28
N ASP A 65 -2.65 1.77 6.83
CA ASP A 65 -3.69 1.98 7.86
C ASP A 65 -3.11 2.69 9.09
N ARG A 66 -1.88 2.36 9.51
CA ARG A 66 -1.18 3.06 10.60
C ARG A 66 -0.88 4.53 10.25
N LEU A 67 -0.38 4.79 9.05
CA LEU A 67 -0.05 6.16 8.60
C LEU A 67 -1.28 7.04 8.46
N VAL A 68 -2.38 6.49 7.93
CA VAL A 68 -3.66 7.20 7.84
C VAL A 68 -4.18 7.55 9.24
N ALA A 69 -4.14 6.60 10.18
CA ALA A 69 -4.56 6.86 11.55
C ALA A 69 -3.70 7.95 12.24
N LEU A 70 -2.40 7.97 11.98
CA LEU A 70 -1.50 9.02 12.49
C LEU A 70 -1.88 10.39 11.92
N TYR A 71 -2.08 10.49 10.61
CA TYR A 71 -2.48 11.73 9.95
C TYR A 71 -3.85 12.22 10.47
N ASP A 72 -4.85 11.34 10.55
CA ASP A 72 -6.17 11.68 11.06
C ASP A 72 -6.10 12.14 12.53
N GLY A 73 -5.28 11.48 13.35
CA GLY A 73 -5.07 11.83 14.76
C GLY A 73 -4.40 13.19 14.96
N LEU A 74 -3.45 13.56 14.09
CA LEU A 74 -2.82 14.88 14.11
C LEU A 74 -3.80 15.99 13.69
N ASN A 75 -4.66 15.72 12.71
CA ASN A 75 -5.64 16.70 12.23
C ASN A 75 -6.87 16.84 13.13
N ALA A 76 -7.22 15.81 13.91
CA ALA A 76 -8.34 15.87 14.85
C ALA A 76 -8.03 16.70 16.12
N GLN A 77 -6.76 17.06 16.35
CA GLN A 77 -6.31 17.87 17.48
C GLN A 77 -6.28 19.39 17.18
N HIS A 78 -6.64 19.78 15.96
CA HIS A 78 -6.75 21.17 15.49
C HIS A 78 -8.20 21.54 15.19
#